data_AF-A0A8S0FTC6-F1
#
_entry.id   AF-A0A8S0FTC6-F1
#
_cell.length_a   1.000
_cell.length_b   1.000
_cell.length_c   1.000
_cell.angle_alpha   90.00
_cell.angle_beta   90.00
_cell.angle_gamma   90.00
#
_symmetry.space_group_name_H-M   'P 1'
#
loop_
_entity.id
_entity.type
_entity.pdbx_description
1 polymer ?
#
loop_
_entity_poly.entity_id
_entity_poly.type
_entity_poly.pdbx_seq_one_letter_code
_entity_poly.pdbx_strand_id
1 'polypeptide(L)' 'MDMHSGTFNPQDFAWQGLTLTPAAAIHIRELVAKQPGMIGVRLGVKQTGCAGFGYVLDSVSEPDKDDLLFEHDGAK' A
#
# COMPACT_ATOMS: atom_id res chain seq x y z
N MET A 1 39.14 -0.46 -13.97
CA MET A 1 38.20 0.21 -13.07
C MET A 1 36.89 0.36 -13.81
N ASP A 2 36.07 -0.68 -13.81
CA ASP A 2 34.78 -0.66 -14.49
C ASP A 2 33.77 -0.02 -13.56
N MET A 3 33.64 1.31 -13.69
CA MET A 3 32.52 2.07 -13.15
C MET A 3 31.25 1.58 -13.85
N HIS A 4 30.59 0.60 -13.26
CA HIS A 4 29.17 0.41 -13.50
C HIS A 4 28.45 1.62 -12.90
N SER A 5 28.26 2.67 -13.71
CA SER A 5 27.16 3.61 -13.50
C SER A 5 25.86 2.83 -13.69
N GLY A 6 25.47 2.07 -12.68
CA GLY A 6 24.23 1.32 -12.69
C GLY A 6 23.06 2.29 -12.70
N THR A 7 22.23 2.22 -13.74
CA THR A 7 20.92 2.87 -13.73
C THR A 7 20.12 2.32 -12.56
N PHE A 8 19.71 3.20 -11.66
CA PHE A 8 18.85 2.86 -10.53
C PHE A 8 17.39 2.99 -10.96
N ASN A 9 16.63 1.89 -10.89
CA ASN A 9 15.18 1.90 -11.03
C ASN A 9 14.54 1.48 -9.70
N PRO A 10 13.85 2.38 -8.99
CA PRO A 10 13.24 2.08 -7.68
C PRO A 10 12.24 0.92 -7.71
N GLN A 11 11.63 0.63 -8.86
CA GLN A 11 10.62 -0.43 -8.99
C GLN A 11 11.22 -1.84 -8.90
N ASP A 12 12.52 -1.97 -9.13
CA ASP A 12 13.22 -3.27 -9.13
C ASP A 12 13.65 -3.70 -7.71
N PHE A 13 13.37 -2.88 -6.69
CA PHE A 13 13.80 -3.12 -5.31
C PHE A 13 12.76 -3.86 -4.48
N ALA A 14 13.22 -4.85 -3.72
CA ALA A 14 12.44 -5.45 -2.65
C ALA A 14 12.40 -4.51 -1.44
N TRP A 15 11.30 -3.77 -1.29
CA TRP A 15 11.08 -2.87 -0.16
C TRP A 15 10.88 -3.65 1.15
N GLN A 16 11.29 -3.08 2.28
CA GLN A 16 11.01 -3.65 3.62
C GLN A 16 9.50 -3.81 3.88
N GLY A 17 8.70 -2.92 3.29
CA GLY A 17 7.25 -3.00 3.31
C GLY A 17 6.57 -2.21 4.41
N LEU A 18 5.25 -2.39 4.51
CA LEU A 18 4.37 -1.75 5.49
C LEU A 18 3.84 -2.79 6.48
N THR A 19 3.56 -2.35 7.70
CA THR A 19 2.98 -3.19 8.75
C THR A 19 1.66 -2.60 9.24
N LEU A 20 0.80 -3.47 9.77
CA LEU A 20 -0.44 -3.09 10.42
C LEU A 20 -0.33 -3.37 11.92
N THR A 21 -0.90 -2.47 12.73
CA THR A 21 -1.14 -2.80 14.14
C THR A 21 -2.30 -3.79 14.24
N PRO A 22 -2.41 -4.57 15.32
CA PRO A 22 -3.53 -5.50 15.50
C PRO A 22 -4.90 -4.81 15.40
N ALA A 23 -5.02 -3.58 15.93
CA ALA A 23 -6.24 -2.79 15.84
C ALA A 23 -6.58 -2.40 14.39
N ALA A 24 -5.58 -2.01 13.59
CA ALA A 24 -5.78 -1.67 12.18
C ALA A 24 -6.23 -2.89 11.37
N ALA A 25 -5.61 -4.05 11.60
CA ALA A 25 -5.99 -5.29 10.93
C ALA A 25 -7.43 -5.73 11.26
N ILE A 26 -7.87 -5.57 12.52
CA ILE A 26 -9.28 -5.81 12.89
C ILE A 26 -10.20 -4.87 12.12
N HIS A 27 -9.88 -3.56 12.10
CA HIS A 27 -10.74 -2.57 11.47
C HIS A 27 -10.87 -2.78 9.94
N ILE A 28 -9.76 -3.08 9.25
CA ILE A 28 -9.78 -3.37 7.81
C ILE A 28 -10.66 -4.58 7.51
N ARG A 29 -10.55 -5.66 8.29
CA ARG A 29 -11.40 -6.84 8.11
C ARG A 29 -12.87 -6.55 8.34
N GLU A 30 -13.21 -5.70 9.30
CA GLU A 30 -14.58 -5.26 9.51
C GLU A 30 -15.12 -4.45 8.33
N LEU A 31 -14.29 -3.59 7.72
CA LEU A 31 -14.68 -2.83 6.52
C LEU A 31 -14.95 -3.76 5.34
N VAL A 32 -14.04 -4.71 5.11
CA VAL A 32 -14.18 -5.75 4.07
C VAL A 32 -15.45 -6.58 4.30
N ALA A 33 -15.72 -7.01 5.52
CA ALA A 33 -16.91 -7.79 5.84
C ALA A 33 -18.23 -7.01 5.64
N LYS A 34 -18.20 -5.68 5.74
CA LYS A 34 -19.37 -4.81 5.55
C LYS A 34 -19.62 -4.45 4.09
N GLN A 35 -18.62 -4.53 3.21
CA GLN A 35 -18.72 -4.11 1.81
C GLN A 35 -18.54 -5.31 0.86
N PRO A 36 -19.63 -5.81 0.25
CA PRO A 36 -19.55 -6.88 -0.73
C PRO A 36 -18.66 -6.50 -1.91
N GLY A 37 -17.67 -7.34 -2.23
CA GLY A 37 -16.73 -7.12 -3.33
C GLY A 37 -15.51 -6.28 -2.96
N MET A 38 -15.38 -5.80 -1.73
CA MET A 38 -14.13 -5.24 -1.21
C MET A 38 -13.18 -6.38 -0.83
N ILE A 39 -11.90 -6.25 -1.15
CA ILE A 39 -10.85 -7.23 -0.83
C ILE A 39 -9.82 -6.70 0.17
N GLY A 40 -9.74 -5.37 0.34
CA GLY A 40 -8.75 -4.71 1.21
C GLY A 40 -8.76 -3.19 1.06
N VAL A 41 -7.74 -2.54 1.61
CA VAL A 41 -7.52 -1.09 1.52
C VAL A 41 -6.22 -0.76 0.79
N ARG A 42 -6.22 0.28 -0.05
CA ARG A 42 -5.03 0.82 -0.69
C ARG A 42 -4.57 2.06 0.05
N LEU A 43 -3.30 2.07 0.44
CA LEU A 43 -2.64 3.27 0.96
C LEU A 43 -2.04 4.06 -0.19
N GLY A 44 -2.57 5.27 -0.42
CA GLY A 44 -2.02 6.23 -1.38
C GLY A 44 -1.50 7.48 -0.69
N VAL A 45 -0.88 8.35 -1.50
CA VAL A 45 -0.53 9.72 -1.11
C VAL A 45 -1.17 10.70 -2.08
N LYS A 46 -1.69 11.81 -1.56
CA LYS A 46 -2.20 12.93 -2.36
C LYS A 46 -1.46 14.21 -1.99
N GLN A 47 -1.29 15.12 -2.96
CA GLN A 47 -0.74 16.44 -2.71
C GLN A 47 -1.68 17.25 -1.81
N THR A 48 -1.11 17.96 -0.83
CA THR A 48 -1.81 18.83 0.09
C THR A 48 -1.05 20.14 0.29
N GLY A 49 -1.73 21.29 0.10
CA GLY A 49 -1.11 22.61 0.24
C GLY A 49 0.02 22.91 -0.76
N CYS A 50 0.96 23.80 -0.38
CA CYS A 50 2.02 24.26 -1.28
C CYS A 50 3.10 23.21 -1.60
N ALA A 51 3.44 22.34 -0.64
CA ALA A 51 4.50 21.34 -0.79
C ALA A 51 4.25 20.05 0.02
N GLY A 52 3.04 19.88 0.58
CA GLY A 52 2.71 18.77 1.46
C GLY A 52 2.17 17.56 0.71
N PHE A 53 2.23 16.41 1.38
CA PHE A 53 1.55 15.19 0.98
C PHE A 53 0.76 14.65 2.17
N GLY A 54 -0.40 14.05 1.90
CA GLY A 54 -1.23 13.39 2.89
C GLY A 54 -1.57 11.97 2.47
N TYR A 55 -1.76 11.08 3.45
CA TYR A 55 -2.19 9.71 3.19
C TYR A 55 -3.67 9.65 2.82
N VAL A 56 -4.01 8.71 1.94
CA VAL A 56 -5.38 8.33 1.62
C VAL A 56 -5.54 6.82 1.73
N LEU A 57 -6.70 6.39 2.21
CA LEU A 57 -7.09 5.00 2.24
C LEU A 57 -8.29 4.83 1.32
N ASP A 58 -8.13 4.04 0.27
CA ASP A 58 -9.18 3.72 -0.68
C ASP A 58 -9.60 2.26 -0.54
N SER A 59 -10.89 1.98 -0.71
CA SER A 59 -11.40 0.61 -0.76
C SER A 59 -11.01 -0.05 -2.08
N VAL A 60 -10.49 -1.27 -2.02
CA VAL A 60 -10.05 -2.01 -3.22
C VAL A 60 -10.99 -3.16 -3.47
N SER A 61 -11.48 -3.29 -4.71
CA SER A 61 -12.18 -4.48 -5.20
C SER A 61 -11.30 -5.33 -6.10
N GLU A 62 -10.48 -4.68 -6.93
CA GLU A 62 -9.49 -5.30 -7.80
C GLU A 62 -8.16 -4.56 -7.63
N PRO A 63 -7.04 -5.28 -7.38
CA PRO A 63 -5.73 -4.65 -7.22
C PRO A 63 -5.18 -4.20 -8.59
N ASP A 64 -4.42 -3.11 -8.58
CA ASP A 64 -3.71 -2.65 -9.78
C ASP A 64 -2.40 -3.41 -9.96
N LYS A 65 -1.85 -3.40 -11.18
CA LYS A 65 -0.63 -4.14 -11.53
C LYS A 65 0.60 -3.68 -10.76
N ASP A 66 0.60 -2.41 -10.37
CA ASP A 66 1.72 -1.76 -9.69
C ASP A 66 1.52 -1.71 -8.16
N ASP A 67 0.43 -2.31 -7.65
CA ASP A 67 0.21 -2.40 -6.21
C ASP A 67 1.17 -3.40 -5.56
N LEU A 68 1.70 -3.00 -4.40
CA LEU A 68 2.41 -3.91 -3.50
C LEU A 68 1.45 -4.38 -2.41
N LEU A 69 1.29 -5.70 -2.26
CA LEU A 69 0.42 -6.30 -1.26
C LEU A 69 1.17 -6.55 0.06
N PHE A 70 0.64 -6.02 1.15
CA PHE A 70 1.11 -6.29 2.51
C PHE A 70 -0.05 -6.87 3.33
N GLU A 71 0.11 -8.09 3.82
CA GLU A 71 -0.94 -8.78 4.60
C GLU A 71 -0.53 -8.96 6.06
N HIS A 72 -1.46 -8.69 6.98
CA HIS A 72 -1.27 -8.95 8.41
C HIS A 72 -2.60 -9.38 9.04
N ASP A 73 -2.62 -10.50 9.77
CA ASP A 73 -3.82 -11.07 10.41
C ASP A 73 -5.05 -11.22 9.48
N GLY A 74 -4.83 -11.44 8.18
CA GLY A 74 -5.87 -11.54 7.16
C GLY A 74 -6.45 -10.20 6.69
N ALA A 75 -5.88 -9.07 7.12
CA ALA A 75 -6.14 -7.75 6.53
C ALA A 75 -5.17 -7.48 5.38
N LYS A 76 -5.70 -6.88 4.31
CA LYS A 76 -5.00 -6.55 3.07
C LYS A 76 -5.20 -5.08 2.73
#